data_AF-A0A7W1J477-F1
#
_entry.id   AF-A0A7W1J477-F1
#
_cell.length_a   1.000
_cell.length_b   1.000
_cell.length_c   1.000
_cell.angle_alpha   90.00
_cell.angle_beta   90.00
_cell.angle_gamma   90.00
#
_symmetry.space_group_name_H-M   'P 1'
#
loop_
_entity.id
_entity.type
_entity.pdbx_description
1 polymer ?
#
loop_
_entity_poly.entity_id
_entity_poly.type
_entity_poly.pdbx_seq_one_letter_code
_entity_poly.pdbx_strand_id
1 'polypeptide(L)' 'MEERTQDYRLVTTAEDLAAVAKTLQGAEAIGVDLETTALSPRDGGVRLLQLATLEETFVVDVFEAGDLSTLTEV' A
#
# COMPACT_ATOMS: atom_id res chain seq x y z
N MET A 1 23.10 -9.59 13.85
CA MET A 1 22.16 -8.78 14.64
C MET A 1 21.06 -8.42 13.67
N GLU A 2 19.93 -9.12 13.69
CA GLU A 2 18.79 -8.73 12.86
C GLU A 2 18.29 -7.39 13.38
N GLU A 3 18.60 -6.34 12.63
CA GLU A 3 17.96 -5.06 12.80
C GLU A 3 16.49 -5.27 12.41
N ARG A 4 15.59 -5.27 13.39
CA ARG A 4 14.14 -5.27 13.13
C ARG A 4 13.85 -4.00 12.33
N THR A 5 13.64 -4.20 11.05
CA THR A 5 13.46 -3.16 10.06
C THR A 5 12.04 -2.62 10.21
N GLN A 6 11.95 -1.44 10.83
CA GLN A 6 10.98 -0.37 10.59
C GLN A 6 9.49 -0.73 10.63
N ASP A 7 8.77 -0.13 11.58
CA ASP A 7 7.33 -0.28 11.76
C ASP A 7 6.58 0.11 10.48
N TYR A 8 5.87 -0.85 9.88
CA TYR A 8 4.90 -0.58 8.82
C TYR A 8 3.49 -0.49 9.39
N ARG A 9 2.62 0.27 8.73
CA ARG A 9 1.17 0.29 9.02
C ARG A 9 0.44 -0.62 8.04
N LEU A 10 -0.24 -1.64 8.59
CA LEU A 10 -1.19 -2.45 7.83
C LEU A 10 -2.49 -1.66 7.62
N VAL A 11 -2.98 -1.63 6.38
CA VAL A 11 -4.19 -0.92 5.97
C VAL A 11 -5.18 -1.94 5.43
N THR A 12 -6.31 -2.09 6.10
CA THR A 12 -7.36 -3.08 5.75
C THR A 12 -8.74 -2.45 5.58
N THR A 13 -8.86 -1.13 5.76
CA THR A 13 -10.15 -0.43 5.64
C THR A 13 -10.07 0.69 4.62
N ALA A 14 -11.20 0.99 3.98
CA ALA A 14 -11.30 2.10 3.04
C ALA A 14 -11.06 3.47 3.72
N GLU A 15 -11.42 3.61 5.00
CA GLU A 15 -11.16 4.82 5.79
C GLU A 15 -9.66 5.03 6.00
N ASP A 16 -8.95 3.98 6.41
CA ASP A 16 -7.49 4.03 6.55
C ASP A 16 -6.82 4.33 5.22
N LEU A 17 -7.29 3.73 4.13
CA LEU A 17 -6.76 3.97 2.79
C LEU A 17 -6.93 5.44 2.36
N ALA A 18 -8.08 6.05 2.66
CA ALA A 18 -8.32 7.47 2.41
C ALA A 18 -7.41 8.37 3.26
N ALA A 19 -7.07 7.95 4.49
CA ALA A 19 -6.10 8.65 5.31
C ALA A 19 -4.68 8.54 4.73
N VAL A 20 -4.28 7.36 4.26
CA VAL A 20 -3.00 7.15 3.57
C VAL A 20 -2.90 8.02 2.31
N ALA A 21 -3.95 8.08 1.49
CA ALA A 21 -3.96 8.94 0.30
C ALA A 21 -3.63 10.42 0.63
N LYS A 22 -4.18 10.95 1.73
CA LYS A 22 -3.87 12.32 2.19
C LYS A 22 -2.42 12.48 2.63
N THR A 23 -1.83 11.47 3.29
CA THR A 23 -0.40 11.48 3.62
C THR A 23 0.44 11.52 2.35
N LEU A 24 0.11 10.68 1.37
CA LEU A 24 0.89 10.55 0.13
C LEU A 24 0.86 11.80 -0.75
N GLN A 25 -0.25 12.54 -0.79
CA GLN A 25 -0.36 13.81 -1.53
C GLN A 25 0.68 14.87 -1.10
N GLY A 26 1.18 14.79 0.13
CA GLY A 26 2.21 15.68 0.65
C GLY A 26 3.64 15.19 0.45
N ALA A 27 3.82 13.96 -0.04
CA ALA A 27 5.13 13.34 -0.15
C ALA A 27 5.88 13.84 -1.40
N GLU A 28 7.18 14.10 -1.26
CA GLU A 28 8.03 14.47 -2.41
C GLU A 28 8.20 13.31 -3.39
N ALA A 29 8.27 12.08 -2.87
CA ALA A 29 8.40 10.85 -3.64
C ALA A 29 7.69 9.70 -2.92
N ILE A 30 7.17 8.76 -3.70
CA ILE A 30 6.47 7.58 -3.20
C ILE A 30 7.11 6.33 -3.82
N GLY A 31 7.63 5.45 -2.95
CA GLY A 31 8.00 4.08 -3.32
C GLY A 31 6.74 3.23 -3.47
N VAL A 32 6.67 2.43 -4.53
CA VAL A 32 5.51 1.59 -4.84
C VAL A 32 5.97 0.19 -5.21
N ASP A 33 5.35 -0.83 -4.62
CA ASP A 33 5.55 -2.23 -4.98
C ASP A 33 4.25 -3.04 -4.80
N LEU A 34 4.15 -4.19 -5.46
CA LEU A 34 2.94 -5.00 -5.49
C LEU A 34 3.27 -6.47 -5.30
N GLU A 35 2.38 -7.18 -4.59
CA GLU A 35 2.41 -8.64 -4.52
C GLU A 35 1.19 -9.26 -5.20
N THR A 36 1.39 -10.37 -5.89
CA THR A 36 0.35 -11.04 -6.68
C THR A 36 0.09 -12.45 -6.19
N THR A 37 -1.13 -12.95 -6.44
CA THR A 37 -1.51 -14.31 -6.04
C THR A 37 -1.02 -15.40 -7.01
N ALA A 38 -0.54 -15.02 -8.18
CA ALA A 38 -0.01 -15.94 -9.20
C ALA A 38 0.94 -15.22 -10.16
N LEU A 39 1.79 -16.00 -10.82
CA LEU A 39 2.71 -15.48 -11.85
C LEU A 39 2.00 -15.06 -13.14
N SER A 40 0.82 -15.63 -13.42
CA SER A 40 0.02 -15.31 -14.60
C SER A 40 -0.99 -14.20 -14.25
N PRO A 41 -0.94 -13.03 -14.90
CA PRO A 41 -1.92 -11.96 -14.65
C PRO A 41 -3.33 -12.29 -15.16
N ARG A 42 -3.49 -13.35 -15.96
CA ARG A 42 -4.82 -13.84 -16.39
C ARG A 42 -5.58 -14.50 -15.24
N ASP A 43 -4.83 -15.15 -14.35
CA ASP A 43 -5.37 -16.05 -13.32
C ASP A 43 -5.09 -15.53 -11.89
N GLY A 44 -4.16 -14.59 -11.76
CA GLY A 44 -3.82 -13.91 -10.51
C GLY A 44 -4.48 -12.53 -10.39
N GLY A 45 -4.44 -12.01 -9.17
CA GLY A 45 -4.81 -10.63 -8.85
C GLY A 45 -3.78 -10.00 -7.94
N VAL A 46 -3.91 -8.69 -7.72
CA VAL A 46 -3.13 -7.97 -6.72
C VAL A 46 -3.61 -8.39 -5.33
N ARG A 47 -2.67 -8.79 -4.47
CA ARG A 47 -2.94 -9.19 -3.07
C ARG A 47 -2.56 -8.09 -2.09
N LEU A 48 -1.36 -7.53 -2.25
CA LEU A 48 -0.85 -6.43 -1.45
C LEU A 48 -0.37 -5.30 -2.36
N LEU A 49 -0.48 -4.09 -1.83
CA LEU A 49 0.14 -2.89 -2.36
C LEU A 49 0.99 -2.26 -1.26
N GLN A 50 2.26 -2.06 -1.53
CA GLN A 50 3.21 -1.43 -0.61
C GLN A 50 3.48 0.00 -1.08
N LEU A 51 3.36 0.95 -0.15
CA LEU A 51 3.56 2.37 -0.38
C LEU A 51 4.52 2.91 0.67
N ALA A 52 5.54 3.66 0.27
CA ALA A 52 6.50 4.23 1.21
C ALA A 52 6.81 5.68 0.89
N THR A 53 6.83 6.53 1.91
CA THR A 53 7.44 7.87 1.87
C THR A 53 8.82 7.81 2.55
N LEU A 54 9.45 8.96 2.79
CA LEU A 54 10.67 9.01 3.60
C LEU A 54 10.41 8.72 5.08
N GLU A 55 9.17 8.91 5.53
CA GLU A 55 8.75 8.86 6.93
C GLU A 55 7.96 7.60 7.28
N GLU A 56 7.12 7.10 6.37
CA GLU A 56 6.15 6.04 6.65
C GLU A 56 6.17 4.94 5.59
N THR A 57 5.87 3.71 6.02
CA THR A 57 5.64 2.56 5.15
C THR A 57 4.26 1.98 5.42
N PHE A 58 3.48 1.79 4.36
CA PHE A 58 2.14 1.25 4.38
C PHE A 58 2.09 -0.07 3.61
N VAL A 59 1.43 -1.05 4.18
CA VAL A 59 1.08 -2.31 3.50
C VAL A 59 -0.43 -2.37 3.41
N VAL A 60 -0.96 -2.26 2.20
CA VAL A 60 -2.39 -2.29 1.93
C VAL A 60 -2.80 -3.73 1.62
N ASP A 61 -3.69 -4.27 2.44
CA ASP A 61 -4.42 -5.49 2.12
C ASP A 61 -5.49 -5.15 1.08
N VAL A 62 -5.23 -5.44 -0.19
CA VAL A 62 -6.14 -5.07 -1.30
C VAL A 62 -7.46 -5.85 -1.24
N PHE A 63 -7.49 -7.02 -0.59
CA PHE A 63 -8.72 -7.80 -0.46
C PHE A 63 -9.64 -7.25 0.64
N GLU A 64 -9.07 -6.71 1.71
CA GLU A 64 -9.85 -6.12 2.82
C GLU A 64 -10.16 -4.64 2.58
N ALA A 65 -9.20 -3.83 2.11
CA ALA A 65 -9.37 -2.40 1.91
C ALA A 65 -10.39 -2.08 0.79
N GLY A 66 -10.55 -2.99 -0.18
CA GLY A 66 -11.56 -2.89 -1.24
C GLY A 66 -11.14 -1.93 -2.36
N ASP A 67 -11.93 -0.88 -2.58
CA ASP A 67 -11.73 0.04 -3.70
C ASP A 67 -10.49 0.93 -3.52
N LEU A 68 -9.56 0.85 -4.46
CA LEU A 68 -8.31 1.63 -4.48
C LEU A 68 -8.43 2.97 -5.22
N SER A 69 -9.61 3.34 -5.71
CA SER A 69 -9.84 4.59 -6.46
C SER A 69 -9.42 5.85 -5.71
N THR A 70 -9.37 5.81 -4.37
CA THR A 70 -8.88 6.92 -3.54
C THR A 70 -7.40 7.26 -3.77
N LEU A 71 -6.62 6.35 -4.37
CA LEU A 71 -5.21 6.57 -4.67
C LEU A 71 -4.96 7.19 -6.06
N THR A 72 -5.98 7.37 -6.92
CA THR A 72 -5.76 7.89 -8.29
C THR A 72 -5.44 9.38 -8.35
N GLU A 73 -5.75 10.12 -7.28
CA GLU A 73 -5.57 11.58 -7.16
C GLU A 73 -4.41 11.94 -6.21
N VAL A 74 -3.49 10.99 -6.00
CA VAL A 74 -2.27 11.16 -5.21
C VAL A 74 -1.16 11.70 -6.10
#